data_AF-A0A1I7ENT2-F1
#
_entry.id   AF-A0A1I7ENT2-F1
#
_cell.length_a   1.000
_cell.length_b   1.000
_cell.length_c   1.000
_cell.angle_alpha   90.00
_cell.angle_beta   90.00
_cell.angle_gamma   90.00
#
_symmetry.space_group_name_H-M   'P 1'
#
loop_
_entity.id
_entity.type
_entity.pdbx_description
1 polymer ?
#
loop_
_entity_poly.entity_id
_entity_poly.type
_entity_poly.pdbx_seq_one_letter_code
_entity_poly.pdbx_strand_id
1 'polypeptide(L)'
;MAADDVLADAAEISGENIVVIRLRGHNSNEIDHKNPDIYSQVHPRPDGARIACIMLAGGTVALTHMAPHWADVSLHDTLNVLWILDDESVVSQYYFSDDLNESMMVTNGIEDDHNPLTQEEVKAWQKVAAEASHIGVFEVVDLLPPTTPFREAASAA
;
A
#
# COMPACT_ATOMS: atom_id res chain seq x y z
N MET A 1 -10.23 8.55 20.70
CA MET A 1 -10.10 9.86 20.02
C MET A 1 -11.48 10.32 19.58
N ALA A 2 -11.76 11.63 19.61
CA ALA A 2 -13.03 12.15 19.12
C ALA A 2 -12.99 12.23 17.58
N ALA A 3 -14.14 12.11 16.91
CA ALA A 3 -14.24 12.29 15.46
C ALA A 3 -13.65 13.63 14.96
N ASP A 4 -13.56 14.61 15.85
CA ASP A 4 -12.97 15.94 15.59
C ASP A 4 -11.46 15.88 15.33
N ASP A 5 -10.70 14.96 15.94
CA ASP A 5 -9.26 14.82 15.69
C ASP A 5 -9.00 14.25 14.29
N VAL A 6 -9.78 13.25 13.87
CA VAL A 6 -9.69 12.66 12.52
C VAL A 6 -10.03 13.69 11.45
N LEU A 7 -10.99 14.58 11.72
CA LEU A 7 -11.34 15.67 10.82
C LEU A 7 -10.28 16.78 10.79
N ALA A 8 -9.55 17.00 11.88
CA ALA A 8 -8.44 17.94 11.92
C ALA A 8 -7.25 17.42 11.10
N ASP A 9 -6.86 16.15 11.28
CA ASP A 9 -5.83 15.49 10.48
C ASP A 9 -6.24 15.43 9.01
N ALA A 10 -7.51 15.12 8.71
CA ALA A 10 -8.06 15.12 7.35
C ALA A 10 -8.05 16.52 6.69
N ALA A 11 -8.16 17.58 7.48
CA ALA A 11 -8.07 18.95 6.97
C ALA A 11 -6.62 19.34 6.60
N GLU A 12 -5.62 18.79 7.29
CA GLU A 12 -4.20 19.00 6.96
C GLU A 12 -3.81 18.34 5.63
N ILE A 13 -4.38 17.18 5.32
CA ILE A 13 -4.16 16.44 4.05
C ILE A 13 -5.17 16.81 2.95
N SER A 14 -5.97 17.87 3.14
CA SER A 14 -7.04 18.23 2.21
C SER A 14 -6.51 18.55 0.81
N GLY A 15 -6.78 17.65 -0.15
CA GLY A 15 -6.37 17.77 -1.55
C GLY A 15 -5.27 16.79 -1.96
N GLU A 16 -4.71 16.04 -1.02
CA GLU A 16 -3.78 14.94 -1.28
C GLU A 16 -4.54 13.61 -1.43
N ASN A 17 -4.01 12.70 -2.24
CA ASN A 17 -4.56 11.36 -2.35
C ASN A 17 -4.18 10.55 -1.10
N ILE A 18 -5.10 9.69 -0.65
CA ILE A 18 -4.93 8.89 0.56
C ILE A 18 -5.18 7.41 0.28
N VAL A 19 -4.33 6.55 0.83
CA VAL A 19 -4.57 5.10 0.83
C VAL A 19 -5.40 4.75 2.06
N VAL A 20 -6.55 4.09 1.85
CA VAL A 20 -7.40 3.64 2.96
C VAL A 20 -7.17 2.16 3.21
N ILE A 21 -6.70 1.82 4.42
CA ILE A 21 -6.51 0.44 4.87
C ILE A 21 -7.53 0.12 5.95
N ARG A 22 -8.42 -0.84 5.66
CA ARG A 22 -9.39 -1.33 6.64
C ARG A 22 -8.99 -2.70 7.16
N LEU A 23 -8.70 -2.79 8.47
CA LEU A 23 -8.32 -4.03 9.14
C LEU A 23 -9.42 -4.46 10.12
N ARG A 24 -10.35 -5.31 9.65
CA ARG A 24 -11.42 -5.82 10.51
C ARG A 24 -10.86 -6.82 11.53
N GLY A 25 -11.33 -6.74 12.77
CA GLY A 25 -10.88 -7.63 13.85
C GLY A 25 -9.58 -7.19 14.51
N HIS A 26 -9.10 -5.98 14.22
CA HIS A 26 -7.89 -5.41 14.78
C HIS A 26 -8.18 -4.06 15.45
N ASN A 27 -7.74 -3.91 16.68
CA ASN A 27 -7.74 -2.65 17.42
C ASN A 27 -6.44 -1.90 17.18
N SER A 28 -6.41 -0.59 17.46
CA SER A 28 -5.23 0.24 17.19
C SER A 28 -3.99 -0.10 18.02
N ASN A 29 -4.16 -0.73 19.17
CA ASN A 29 -3.05 -1.20 19.99
C ASN A 29 -2.38 -2.48 19.47
N GLU A 30 -2.99 -3.17 18.49
CA GLU A 30 -2.43 -4.37 17.85
C GLU A 30 -1.60 -4.03 16.60
N ILE A 31 -1.74 -2.80 16.08
CA ILE A 31 -1.07 -2.33 14.86
C ILE A 31 -0.23 -1.10 15.20
N ASP A 32 1.08 -1.19 15.04
CA ASP A 32 2.00 -0.07 15.24
C ASP A 32 1.97 0.93 14.06
N HIS A 33 0.78 1.46 13.77
CA HIS A 33 0.51 2.39 12.66
C HIS A 33 1.36 3.67 12.71
N LYS A 34 1.91 4.03 13.88
CA LYS A 34 2.76 5.22 14.06
C LYS A 34 4.23 4.96 13.74
N ASN A 35 4.63 3.72 13.52
CA ASN A 35 6.01 3.40 13.17
C ASN A 35 6.37 4.02 11.81
N PRO A 36 7.32 4.97 11.76
CA PRO A 36 7.65 5.66 10.52
C PRO A 36 8.46 4.79 9.55
N ASP A 37 9.06 3.70 10.04
CA ASP A 37 9.92 2.84 9.26
C ASP A 37 9.10 1.99 8.30
N ILE A 38 9.28 2.25 7.00
CA ILE A 38 8.69 1.48 5.91
C ILE A 38 9.80 0.94 5.01
N TYR A 39 9.60 -0.26 4.47
CA TYR A 39 10.59 -0.93 3.63
C TYR A 39 9.90 -1.80 2.58
N SER A 40 10.60 -2.13 1.49
CA SER A 40 10.05 -3.00 0.46
C SER A 40 10.37 -4.47 0.75
N GLN A 41 9.42 -5.36 0.46
CA GLN A 41 9.61 -6.80 0.54
C GLN A 41 8.75 -7.52 -0.52
N VAL A 42 9.23 -8.68 -0.99
CA VAL A 42 8.43 -9.57 -1.82
C VAL A 42 7.59 -10.47 -0.93
N HIS A 43 6.28 -10.43 -1.13
CA HIS A 43 5.34 -11.29 -0.46
C HIS A 43 4.80 -12.40 -1.37
N PRO A 44 4.87 -13.67 -0.98
CA PRO A 44 4.22 -14.74 -1.71
C PRO A 44 2.72 -14.82 -1.40
N ARG A 45 1.91 -14.98 -2.43
CA ARG A 45 0.48 -15.24 -2.32
C ARG A 45 0.23 -16.73 -2.05
N PRO A 46 -0.97 -17.09 -1.52
CA PRO A 46 -1.33 -18.49 -1.27
C PRO A 46 -1.32 -19.39 -2.52
N ASP A 47 -1.43 -18.82 -3.71
CA ASP A 47 -1.33 -19.52 -5.00
C ASP A 47 0.13 -19.74 -5.46
N GLY A 48 1.12 -19.21 -4.71
CA GLY A 48 2.55 -19.25 -5.02
C GLY A 48 3.01 -18.13 -5.95
N ALA A 49 2.13 -17.21 -6.37
CA ALA A 49 2.55 -15.99 -7.04
C ALA A 49 3.32 -15.08 -6.06
N ARG A 50 4.08 -14.13 -6.58
CA ARG A 50 4.80 -13.13 -5.78
C ARG A 50 4.19 -11.76 -6.03
N ILE A 51 4.23 -10.90 -5.03
CA ILE A 51 3.85 -9.50 -5.14
C ILE A 51 4.84 -8.65 -4.34
N ALA A 52 5.39 -7.62 -4.95
CA ALA A 52 6.18 -6.62 -4.25
C ALA A 52 5.27 -5.73 -3.40
N CYS A 53 5.68 -5.54 -2.16
CA CYS A 53 4.91 -4.87 -1.12
C CYS A 53 5.76 -3.85 -0.40
N ILE A 54 5.11 -2.80 0.07
CA ILE A 54 5.61 -1.92 1.11
C ILE A 54 5.13 -2.47 2.45
N MET A 55 6.07 -2.67 3.34
CA MET A 55 5.82 -3.15 4.69
C MET A 55 5.62 -1.96 5.61
N LEU A 56 4.44 -1.91 6.24
CA LEU A 56 4.00 -0.87 7.17
C LEU A 56 3.87 -1.44 8.58
N ALA A 57 3.74 -0.55 9.57
CA ALA A 57 3.48 -0.88 10.97
C ALA A 57 4.48 -1.91 11.53
N GLY A 58 5.78 -1.63 11.36
CA GLY A 58 6.86 -2.50 11.81
C GLY A 58 6.91 -3.86 11.10
N GLY A 59 6.37 -3.94 9.88
CA GLY A 59 6.31 -5.18 9.10
C GLY A 59 5.02 -6.00 9.28
N THR A 60 4.06 -5.51 10.07
CA THR A 60 2.81 -6.23 10.36
C THR A 60 1.82 -6.17 9.18
N VAL A 61 1.92 -5.17 8.32
CA VAL A 61 0.99 -4.96 7.20
C VAL A 61 1.77 -4.86 5.89
N ALA A 62 1.49 -5.76 4.95
CA ALA A 62 2.05 -5.75 3.60
C ALA A 62 1.06 -5.09 2.64
N LEU A 63 1.37 -3.87 2.21
CA LEU A 63 0.61 -3.10 1.22
C LEU A 63 1.22 -3.30 -0.17
N THR A 64 0.43 -3.57 -1.20
CA THR A 64 0.98 -3.65 -2.58
C THR A 64 1.73 -2.39 -2.99
N HIS A 65 2.86 -2.55 -3.70
CA HIS A 65 3.66 -1.44 -4.22
C HIS A 65 2.86 -0.51 -5.17
N MET A 66 1.74 -1.00 -5.73
CA MET A 66 0.88 -0.20 -6.60
C MET A 66 0.10 0.88 -5.84
N ALA A 67 -0.13 0.72 -4.54
CA ALA A 67 -0.95 1.67 -3.77
C ALA A 67 -0.36 3.10 -3.77
N PRO A 68 0.95 3.33 -3.51
CA PRO A 68 1.55 4.66 -3.66
C PRO A 68 1.42 5.23 -5.07
N HIS A 69 1.55 4.40 -6.10
CA HIS A 69 1.37 4.86 -7.48
C HIS A 69 -0.04 5.38 -7.74
N TRP A 70 -1.07 4.66 -7.27
CA TRP A 70 -2.47 5.11 -7.36
C TRP A 70 -2.75 6.33 -6.48
N ALA A 71 -1.99 6.49 -5.40
CA ALA A 71 -2.03 7.69 -4.56
C ALA A 71 -1.14 8.83 -5.09
N ASP A 72 -0.58 8.73 -6.30
CA ASP A 72 0.29 9.75 -6.91
C ASP A 72 1.50 10.15 -6.03
N VAL A 73 1.99 9.22 -5.20
CA VAL A 73 3.11 9.46 -4.30
C VAL A 73 4.42 9.33 -5.07
N SER A 74 5.25 10.38 -4.99
CA SER A 74 6.54 10.45 -5.68
C SER A 74 7.74 10.32 -4.74
N LEU A 75 8.95 10.32 -5.29
CA LEU A 75 10.18 10.30 -4.50
C LEU A 75 10.28 11.56 -3.63
N HIS A 76 10.64 11.38 -2.36
CA HIS A 76 10.67 12.41 -1.32
C HIS A 76 9.30 12.98 -0.92
N ASP A 77 8.24 12.30 -1.33
CA ASP A 77 6.87 12.65 -0.94
C ASP A 77 6.43 11.86 0.30
N THR A 78 5.21 12.12 0.76
CA THR A 78 4.60 11.44 1.89
C THR A 78 3.44 10.57 1.42
N LEU A 79 3.47 9.28 1.76
CA LEU A 79 2.32 8.40 1.64
C LEU A 79 1.41 8.63 2.84
N ASN A 80 0.24 9.22 2.59
CA ASN A 80 -0.84 9.31 3.57
C ASN A 80 -1.63 8.00 3.62
N VAL A 81 -1.82 7.44 4.81
CA VAL A 81 -2.60 6.23 5.05
C VAL A 81 -3.68 6.49 6.11
N LEU A 82 -4.95 6.28 5.74
CA LEU A 82 -6.06 6.22 6.67
C LEU A 82 -6.25 4.77 7.14
N TRP A 83 -5.96 4.53 8.41
CA TRP A 83 -6.24 3.28 9.08
C TRP A 83 -7.67 3.29 9.60
N ILE A 84 -8.47 2.29 9.19
CA ILE A 84 -9.81 2.03 9.75
C ILE A 84 -9.72 0.73 10.55
N LEU A 85 -9.70 0.89 11.87
CA LEU A 85 -9.59 -0.17 12.88
C LEU A 85 -10.94 -0.31 13.60
N ASP A 86 -11.09 -1.35 14.43
CA ASP A 86 -12.37 -1.63 15.08
C ASP A 86 -12.73 -0.60 16.18
N ASP A 87 -11.72 0.01 16.82
CA ASP A 87 -11.86 0.96 17.91
C ASP A 87 -11.66 2.43 17.50
N GLU A 88 -10.88 2.69 16.44
CA GLU A 88 -10.66 4.04 15.93
C GLU A 88 -10.32 4.13 14.44
N SER A 89 -10.30 5.36 13.93
CA SER A 89 -9.74 5.68 12.61
C SER A 89 -8.65 6.73 12.80
N VAL A 90 -7.53 6.57 12.10
CA VAL A 90 -6.34 7.41 12.31
C VAL A 90 -5.56 7.55 11.03
N VAL A 91 -5.02 8.74 10.77
CA VAL A 91 -4.15 9.00 9.64
C VAL A 91 -2.68 8.84 10.06
N SER A 92 -1.87 8.24 9.21
CA SER A 92 -0.42 8.14 9.40
C SER A 92 0.30 8.51 8.11
N GLN A 93 1.48 9.09 8.26
CA GLN A 93 2.29 9.64 7.18
C GLN A 93 3.62 8.91 7.11
N TYR A 94 3.96 8.40 5.93
CA TYR A 94 5.21 7.69 5.71
C TYR A 94 6.02 8.34 4.61
N TYR A 95 7.29 8.62 4.90
CA TYR A 95 8.17 9.30 3.96
C TYR A 95 8.76 8.34 2.92
N PHE A 96 8.68 8.71 1.64
CA PHE A 96 9.25 7.97 0.53
C PHE A 96 10.72 8.36 0.30
N SER A 97 11.64 7.58 0.88
CA SER A 97 13.08 7.79 0.74
C SER A 97 13.67 7.22 -0.56
N ASP A 98 14.88 7.66 -0.90
CA ASP A 98 15.69 7.04 -1.97
C ASP A 98 15.90 5.55 -1.72
N ASP A 99 16.28 5.18 -0.50
CA ASP A 99 16.53 3.79 -0.10
C ASP A 99 15.28 2.91 -0.30
N LEU A 100 14.10 3.42 0.05
CA LEU A 100 12.84 2.73 -0.19
C LEU A 100 12.58 2.58 -1.69
N ASN A 101 12.75 3.65 -2.46
CA ASN A 101 12.52 3.64 -3.90
C ASN A 101 13.46 2.65 -4.62
N GLU A 102 14.75 2.64 -4.28
CA GLU A 102 15.71 1.65 -4.79
C GLU A 102 15.33 0.22 -4.40
N SER A 103 14.94 0.01 -3.14
CA SER A 103 14.45 -1.29 -2.65
C SER A 103 13.21 -1.75 -3.43
N MET A 104 12.28 -0.84 -3.71
CA MET A 104 11.08 -1.11 -4.50
C MET A 104 11.42 -1.52 -5.94
N MET A 105 12.40 -0.86 -6.59
CA MET A 105 12.85 -1.27 -7.93
C MET A 105 13.34 -2.72 -7.94
N VAL A 106 14.09 -3.13 -6.90
CA VAL A 106 14.58 -4.51 -6.78
C VAL A 106 13.43 -5.49 -6.55
N THR A 107 12.50 -5.20 -5.63
CA THR A 107 11.39 -6.09 -5.33
C THR A 107 10.42 -6.22 -6.49
N ASN A 108 10.16 -5.14 -7.24
CA ASN A 108 9.33 -5.18 -8.44
C ASN A 108 9.99 -6.06 -9.52
N GLY A 109 11.31 -5.95 -9.68
CA GLY A 109 12.06 -6.85 -10.56
C GLY A 109 11.89 -8.34 -10.19
N ILE A 110 11.80 -8.67 -8.90
CA ILE A 110 11.56 -10.06 -8.44
C ILE A 110 10.11 -10.50 -8.66
N GLU A 111 9.14 -9.59 -8.50
CA GLU A 111 7.74 -9.86 -8.84
C GLU A 111 7.59 -10.18 -10.34
N ASP A 112 8.23 -9.37 -11.18
CA ASP A 112 8.18 -9.47 -12.65
C ASP A 112 9.04 -10.61 -13.22
N ASP A 113 10.04 -11.12 -12.48
CA ASP A 113 10.98 -12.14 -12.95
C ASP A 113 10.26 -13.46 -13.31
N HIS A 114 10.58 -14.05 -14.46
CA HIS A 114 10.11 -15.36 -14.96
C HIS A 114 8.71 -15.82 -14.49
N ASN A 115 7.68 -15.30 -15.15
CA ASN A 115 6.32 -15.84 -15.13
C ASN A 115 6.05 -16.56 -16.48
N PRO A 116 5.68 -17.86 -16.51
CA PRO A 116 5.25 -18.70 -15.40
C PRO A 116 6.38 -19.33 -14.59
N LEU A 117 6.19 -19.37 -13.27
CA LEU A 117 6.99 -20.15 -12.33
C LEU A 117 6.87 -21.65 -12.61
N THR A 118 7.92 -22.40 -12.30
CA THR A 118 7.87 -23.86 -12.24
C THR A 118 7.01 -24.34 -11.07
N GLN A 119 6.53 -25.59 -11.14
CA GLN A 119 5.73 -26.18 -10.05
C GLN A 119 6.52 -26.33 -8.74
N GLU A 120 7.84 -26.47 -8.81
CA GLU A 120 8.69 -26.55 -7.62
C GLU A 120 8.81 -25.17 -6.95
N GLU A 121 8.97 -24.10 -7.74
CA GLU A 121 9.00 -22.73 -7.25
C GLU A 121 7.67 -22.32 -6.63
N VAL A 122 6.54 -22.65 -7.27
CA VAL A 122 5.20 -22.41 -6.72
C VAL A 122 5.06 -23.05 -5.34
N LYS A 123 5.46 -24.32 -5.18
CA LYS A 123 5.39 -25.00 -3.88
C LYS A 123 6.32 -24.38 -2.84
N ALA A 124 7.51 -23.93 -3.24
CA ALA A 124 8.42 -23.24 -2.35
C ALA A 124 7.81 -21.92 -1.85
N TRP A 125 7.21 -21.13 -2.73
CA TRP A 125 6.55 -19.87 -2.37
C TRP A 125 5.29 -20.07 -1.54
N GLN A 126 4.50 -21.12 -1.81
CA GLN A 126 3.36 -21.50 -0.97
C GLN A 126 3.79 -21.82 0.47
N LYS A 127 4.95 -22.47 0.65
CA LYS A 127 5.49 -22.73 1.99
C LYS A 127 5.86 -21.43 2.69
N VAL A 128 6.52 -20.50 2.00
CA VAL A 128 6.85 -19.18 2.55
C VAL A 128 5.57 -18.40 2.89
N ALA A 129 4.54 -18.45 2.04
CA ALA A 129 3.24 -17.82 2.28
C ALA A 129 2.53 -18.38 3.51
N ALA A 130 2.65 -19.68 3.78
CA ALA A 130 2.07 -20.32 4.96
C ALA A 130 2.79 -19.95 6.27
N GLU A 131 4.05 -19.52 6.18
CA GLU A 131 4.88 -19.09 7.32
C GLU A 131 4.84 -17.56 7.52
N ALA A 132 4.26 -16.81 6.58
CA ALA A 132 4.09 -15.37 6.68
C ALA A 132 3.21 -14.99 7.88
N SER A 133 3.63 -13.97 8.64
CA SER A 133 2.99 -13.56 9.91
C SER A 133 2.50 -12.11 9.88
N HIS A 134 2.12 -11.63 8.71
CA HIS A 134 1.64 -10.26 8.48
C HIS A 134 0.34 -10.26 7.68
N ILE A 135 -0.35 -9.12 7.69
CA ILE A 135 -1.64 -8.93 7.05
C ILE A 135 -1.42 -8.40 5.62
N GLY A 136 -1.94 -9.11 4.62
CA GLY A 136 -1.80 -8.71 3.21
C GLY A 136 -2.93 -7.81 2.70
N VAL A 137 -2.58 -6.67 2.13
CA VAL A 137 -3.49 -5.71 1.48
C VAL A 137 -3.06 -5.53 0.03
N PHE A 138 -3.62 -6.35 -0.85
CA PHE A 138 -3.15 -6.50 -2.24
C PHE A 138 -4.16 -6.05 -3.30
N GLU A 139 -5.41 -5.85 -2.92
CA GLU A 139 -6.45 -5.33 -3.80
C GLU A 139 -6.53 -3.82 -3.62
N VAL A 140 -6.40 -3.08 -4.73
CA VAL A 140 -6.52 -1.62 -4.75
C VAL A 140 -7.74 -1.27 -5.59
N VAL A 141 -8.60 -0.42 -5.04
CA VAL A 141 -9.75 0.15 -5.74
C VAL A 141 -9.58 1.66 -5.71
N ASP A 142 -9.49 2.27 -6.88
CA ASP A 142 -9.52 3.72 -7.00
C ASP A 142 -10.96 4.21 -6.70
N LEU A 143 -11.07 5.08 -5.70
CA LEU A 143 -12.33 5.67 -5.26
C LEU A 143 -12.54 7.08 -5.83
N LEU A 144 -11.58 7.60 -6.59
CA LEU A 144 -11.72 8.90 -7.26
C LEU A 144 -12.79 8.80 -8.37
N PRO A 145 -13.61 9.84 -8.56
CA PRO A 145 -14.52 9.90 -9.69
C PRO A 145 -13.70 9.82 -10.99
N PRO A 146 -14.19 9.12 -12.03
CA PRO A 146 -13.45 8.98 -13.27
C PRO A 146 -13.12 10.36 -13.83
N THR A 147 -11.83 10.62 -14.05
CA THR A 147 -11.37 11.82 -14.72
C THR A 147 -11.91 11.79 -16.14
N THR A 148 -12.88 12.66 -16.42
CA THR A 148 -13.41 12.83 -17.78
C THR A 148 -12.23 13.18 -18.71
N PRO A 149 -11.93 12.39 -19.75
CA PRO A 149 -10.84 12.74 -20.65
C PRO A 149 -11.19 14.03 -21.38
N PHE A 150 -10.17 14.88 -21.53
CA PHE A 150 -10.17 16.15 -22.24
C PHE A 150 -11.06 16.10 -23.49
N ARG A 151 -12.06 16.99 -23.56
CA ARG A 151 -12.79 17.25 -24.80
C ARG A 151 -11.79 17.56 -25.90
N GLU A 152 -11.79 16.73 -26.94
CA GLU A 152 -11.27 17.09 -28.25
C GLU A 152 -11.87 18.46 -28.61
N ALA A 153 -11.03 19.50 -28.59
CA ALA A 153 -11.37 20.74 -29.25
C ALA A 153 -11.25 20.49 -30.76
N ALA A 154 -12.26 19.81 -31.32
CA ALA A 154 -12.57 19.93 -32.73
C ALA A 154 -13.08 21.37 -32.95
N SER A 155 -12.14 22.31 -33.05
CA SER A 155 -12.42 23.62 -33.63
C SER A 155 -12.55 23.43 -35.13
N ALA A 156 -13.80 23.42 -35.58
CA ALA A 156 -14.14 23.70 -36.96
C ALA A 156 -13.63 25.09 -37.37
N ALA A 157 -12.84 25.13 -38.44
CA ALA A 157 -12.83 26.18 -39.46
C ALA A 157 -12.01 25.69 -40.67
#